data_AF-A0A0C2MDB9-F1
#
_entry.id   AF-A0A0C2MDB9-F1
#
_cell.length_a   1.000
_cell.length_b   1.000
_cell.length_c   1.000
_cell.angle_alpha   90.00
_cell.angle_beta   90.00
_cell.angle_gamma   90.00
#
_symmetry.space_group_name_H-M   'P 1'
#
loop_
_entity.id
_entity.type
_entity.pdbx_description
1 polymer ?
#
loop_
_entity_poly.entity_id
_entity_poly.type
_entity_poly.pdbx_seq_one_letter_code
_entity_poly.pdbx_strand_id
1 'polypeptide(L)'
;MVYSDNGLIILWKQINPRHLEENDSYFHVSNDYGHSFMNHRVVFNDKPVYISEMESIGNYIFCQSSINTSYFYFDKNLQFSHYSTRDKDSTISVHPKYINYISKRDIIKSESVSDIL
;
A
#
# COMPACT_ATOMS: atom_id res chain seq x y z
N MET A 1 3.30 -3.59 -12.37
CA MET A 1 4.66 -3.76 -11.78
C MET A 1 4.77 -5.20 -11.27
N VAL A 2 5.98 -5.78 -11.22
CA VAL A 2 6.22 -7.17 -10.80
C VAL A 2 7.03 -7.18 -9.52
N TYR A 3 6.59 -7.94 -8.52
CA TYR A 3 7.33 -8.23 -7.30
C TYR A 3 7.60 -9.74 -7.21
N SER A 4 8.78 -10.16 -6.72
CA SER A 4 9.16 -11.57 -6.59
C SER A 4 10.03 -11.79 -5.35
N ASP A 5 9.61 -12.69 -4.45
CA ASP A 5 10.41 -13.16 -3.30
C ASP A 5 10.04 -14.60 -2.95
N ASN A 6 11.04 -15.48 -2.84
CA ASN A 6 10.88 -16.90 -2.47
C ASN A 6 9.77 -17.66 -3.22
N GLY A 7 9.53 -17.33 -4.49
CA GLY A 7 8.48 -17.97 -5.32
C GLY A 7 7.10 -17.32 -5.23
N LEU A 8 6.90 -16.35 -4.33
CA LEU A 8 5.75 -15.46 -4.32
C LEU A 8 5.96 -14.37 -5.37
N ILE A 9 5.06 -14.29 -6.35
CA ILE A 9 5.05 -13.24 -7.37
C ILE A 9 3.77 -12.43 -7.24
N ILE A 10 3.89 -11.11 -7.15
CA ILE A 10 2.74 -10.20 -7.12
C ILE A 10 2.78 -9.26 -8.31
N LEU A 11 1.66 -9.19 -9.02
CA LEU A 11 1.43 -8.27 -10.13
C LEU A 11 0.27 -7.36 -9.80
N TRP A 12 0.46 -6.06 -9.92
CA TRP A 12 -0.65 -5.11 -9.81
C TRP A 12 -0.64 -4.13 -10.97
N LYS A 13 -1.86 -3.70 -11.32
CA LYS A 13 -2.10 -2.66 -12.32
C LYS A 13 -1.65 -1.33 -11.74
N GLN A 14 -0.86 -0.58 -12.49
CA GLN A 14 -0.59 0.80 -12.15
C GLN A 14 -1.84 1.61 -12.50
N ILE A 15 -2.47 2.20 -11.48
CA ILE A 15 -3.78 2.82 -11.64
C ILE A 15 -3.61 4.30 -11.99
N ASN A 16 -4.41 4.78 -12.94
CA ASN A 16 -4.58 6.20 -13.20
C ASN A 16 -5.76 6.73 -12.37
N PRO A 17 -5.55 7.66 -11.41
CA PRO A 17 -6.62 8.17 -10.56
C PRO A 17 -7.79 8.81 -11.32
N ARG A 18 -7.61 9.23 -12.58
CA ARG A 18 -8.67 9.81 -13.42
C ARG A 18 -9.62 8.76 -14.02
N HIS A 19 -9.22 7.50 -14.05
CA HIS A 19 -9.96 6.39 -14.65
C HIS A 19 -10.02 5.23 -13.67
N LEU A 20 -10.51 5.51 -12.46
CA LEU A 20 -10.59 4.56 -11.37
C LEU A 20 -11.90 3.76 -11.48
N GLU A 21 -11.81 2.44 -11.61
CA GLU A 21 -12.97 1.56 -11.50
C GLU A 21 -12.94 0.81 -10.17
N GLU A 22 -14.10 0.46 -9.60
CA GLU A 22 -14.16 -0.36 -8.37
C GLU A 22 -13.46 -1.72 -8.55
N ASN A 23 -13.53 -2.25 -9.76
CA ASN A 23 -12.92 -3.51 -10.13
C ASN A 23 -11.39 -3.44 -10.28
N ASP A 24 -10.76 -2.26 -10.17
CA ASP A 24 -9.30 -2.11 -10.21
C ASP A 24 -8.61 -2.41 -8.87
N SER A 25 -9.38 -2.65 -7.80
CA SER A 25 -8.85 -2.92 -6.46
C SER A 25 -8.51 -4.41 -6.27
N TYR A 26 -7.46 -4.86 -6.96
CA TYR A 26 -6.90 -6.19 -6.79
C TYR A 26 -5.42 -6.24 -7.20
N PHE A 27 -4.75 -7.31 -6.80
CA PHE A 27 -3.49 -7.74 -7.40
C PHE A 27 -3.57 -9.21 -7.78
N HIS A 28 -2.79 -9.63 -8.77
CA HIS A 28 -2.57 -11.04 -9.06
C HIS A 28 -1.45 -11.55 -8.19
N VAL A 29 -1.61 -12.76 -7.66
CA VAL A 29 -0.59 -13.43 -6.87
C VAL A 29 -0.36 -14.85 -7.37
N SER A 30 0.90 -15.24 -7.42
CA SER A 30 1.36 -16.60 -7.68
C SER A 30 2.24 -17.03 -6.51
N ASN A 31 2.06 -18.26 -6.03
CA ASN A 31 2.91 -18.88 -5.02
C ASN A 31 3.64 -20.13 -5.58
N ASP A 32 3.61 -20.29 -6.90
CA ASP A 32 4.16 -21.43 -7.64
C ASP A 32 5.12 -20.94 -8.74
N TYR A 33 5.95 -19.94 -8.43
CA TYR A 33 6.96 -19.38 -9.35
C TYR A 33 6.39 -18.84 -10.66
N GLY A 34 5.13 -18.39 -10.65
CA GLY A 34 4.45 -17.81 -11.80
C GLY A 34 3.74 -18.82 -12.70
N HIS A 35 3.60 -20.08 -12.29
CA HIS A 35 2.87 -21.09 -13.06
C HIS A 35 1.36 -20.83 -13.07
N SER A 36 0.80 -20.37 -11.96
CA SER A 36 -0.61 -19.98 -11.85
C SER A 36 -0.78 -18.67 -11.06
N PHE A 37 -1.84 -17.94 -11.39
CA PHE A 37 -2.17 -16.68 -10.73
C PHE A 37 -3.61 -16.70 -10.23
N MET A 38 -3.83 -16.16 -9.04
CA MET A 38 -5.15 -15.86 -8.50
C MET A 38 -5.32 -14.35 -8.31
N ASN A 39 -6.56 -13.87 -8.43
CA ASN A 39 -6.89 -12.48 -8.15
C ASN A 39 -7.17 -12.34 -6.65
N HIS A 40 -6.40 -11.49 -5.97
CA HIS A 40 -6.64 -11.11 -4.60
C HIS A 40 -7.28 -9.72 -4.55
N ARG A 41 -8.56 -9.64 -4.15
CA ARG A 41 -9.27 -8.36 -4.02
C ARG A 41 -8.80 -7.64 -2.76
N VAL A 42 -8.56 -6.33 -2.88
CA VAL A 42 -8.00 -5.53 -1.79
C VAL A 42 -9.11 -4.70 -1.16
N VAL A 43 -9.87 -5.30 -0.26
CA VAL A 43 -11.07 -4.68 0.32
C VAL A 43 -10.91 -4.51 1.82
N PHE A 44 -11.18 -3.31 2.34
CA PHE A 44 -11.18 -3.02 3.77
C PHE A 44 -12.53 -2.42 4.17
N ASN A 45 -13.22 -3.02 5.15
CA ASN A 45 -14.58 -2.65 5.56
C ASN A 45 -15.54 -2.52 4.36
N ASP A 46 -15.57 -3.54 3.50
CA ASP A 46 -16.38 -3.63 2.27
C ASP A 46 -16.12 -2.53 1.23
N LYS A 47 -15.03 -1.76 1.37
CA LYS A 47 -14.62 -0.71 0.43
C LYS A 47 -13.34 -1.08 -0.30
N PRO A 48 -13.24 -0.79 -1.61
CA PRO A 48 -12.02 -1.03 -2.36
C PRO A 48 -10.88 -0.14 -1.86
N VAL A 49 -9.71 -0.73 -1.73
CA VAL A 49 -8.46 -0.05 -1.40
C VAL A 49 -7.47 -0.24 -2.56
N TYR A 50 -6.93 0.86 -3.05
CA TYR A 50 -6.12 0.89 -4.26
C TYR A 50 -4.65 0.98 -3.91
N ILE A 51 -3.81 0.15 -4.53
CA ILE A 51 -2.37 0.12 -4.25
C ILE A 51 -1.65 1.06 -5.22
N SER A 52 -0.96 2.06 -4.67
CA SER A 52 -0.09 2.96 -5.42
C SER A 52 1.37 2.50 -5.34
N GLU A 53 1.79 2.03 -4.16
CA GLU A 53 3.14 1.55 -3.90
C GLU A 53 3.08 0.26 -3.07
N MET A 54 4.04 -0.63 -3.29
CA MET A 54 4.17 -1.91 -2.60
C MET A 54 5.63 -2.22 -2.33
N GLU A 55 5.93 -2.67 -1.11
CA GLU A 55 7.25 -3.11 -0.67
C GLU A 55 7.09 -4.33 0.23
N SER A 56 8.04 -5.26 0.19
CA SER A 56 8.00 -6.45 1.04
C SER A 56 9.17 -6.49 2.01
N ILE A 57 8.93 -6.99 3.21
CA ILE A 57 10.02 -7.30 4.15
C ILE A 57 9.68 -8.58 4.90
N GLY A 58 10.45 -9.64 4.62
CA GLY A 58 10.18 -10.96 5.16
C GLY A 58 8.80 -11.47 4.74
N ASN A 59 7.97 -11.81 5.71
CA ASN A 59 6.64 -12.40 5.49
C ASN A 59 5.51 -11.36 5.37
N TYR A 60 5.86 -10.09 5.10
CA TYR A 60 4.90 -8.99 5.07
C TYR A 60 5.00 -8.20 3.77
N ILE A 61 3.85 -7.78 3.27
CA ILE A 61 3.73 -6.92 2.08
C ILE A 61 3.12 -5.60 2.53
N PHE A 62 3.93 -4.56 2.56
CA PHE A 62 3.54 -3.21 2.91
C PHE A 62 3.04 -2.47 1.68
N CYS A 63 1.91 -1.79 1.83
CA CYS A 63 1.22 -1.11 0.75
C CYS A 63 0.91 0.32 1.14
N GLN A 64 0.99 1.22 0.15
CA GLN A 64 0.54 2.60 0.27
C GLN A 64 -0.54 2.89 -0.77
N SER A 65 -1.54 3.66 -0.36
CA SER A 65 -2.58 4.15 -1.25
C SER A 65 -2.61 5.67 -1.24
N SER A 66 -2.22 6.29 -2.35
CA SER A 66 -2.40 7.73 -2.54
C SER A 66 -3.86 8.11 -2.82
N ILE A 67 -4.67 7.15 -3.25
CA ILE A 67 -6.09 7.33 -3.55
C ILE A 67 -6.93 7.30 -2.27
N ASN A 68 -6.78 6.25 -1.47
CA ASN A 68 -7.47 6.12 -0.19
C ASN A 68 -6.77 6.89 0.94
N THR A 69 -5.59 7.47 0.68
CA THR A 69 -4.72 8.12 1.69
C THR A 69 -4.47 7.18 2.88
N SER A 70 -3.96 5.98 2.60
CA SER A 70 -3.81 4.93 3.62
C SER A 70 -2.48 4.16 3.53
N TYR A 71 -2.10 3.57 4.66
CA TYR A 71 -1.08 2.54 4.80
C TYR A 71 -1.72 1.25 5.27
N PHE A 72 -1.26 0.13 4.77
CA PHE A 72 -1.64 -1.17 5.28
C PHE A 72 -0.57 -2.19 4.94
N TYR A 73 -0.65 -3.34 5.58
CA TYR A 73 0.18 -4.47 5.19
C TYR A 73 -0.54 -5.80 5.34
N PHE A 74 -0.14 -6.71 4.46
CA PHE A 74 -0.59 -8.09 4.48
C PHE A 74 0.42 -8.98 5.18
N ASP A 75 -0.06 -10.02 5.86
CA ASP A 75 0.79 -11.12 6.30
C ASP A 75 1.06 -12.12 5.15
N LYS A 76 1.76 -13.21 5.48
CA LYS A 76 2.04 -14.34 4.57
C LYS A 76 0.79 -15.02 3.99
N ASN A 77 -0.37 -14.83 4.61
CA ASN A 77 -1.64 -15.40 4.15
C ASN A 77 -2.45 -14.39 3.32
N LEU A 78 -1.85 -13.24 3.01
CA LEU A 78 -2.47 -12.12 2.32
C LEU A 78 -3.67 -11.53 3.08
N GLN A 79 -3.68 -11.63 4.42
CA GLN A 79 -4.70 -10.99 5.25
C GLN A 79 -4.22 -9.63 5.74
N PHE A 80 -5.14 -8.65 5.79
CA PHE A 80 -4.86 -7.35 6.41
C PHE A 80 -4.44 -7.57 7.86
N SER A 81 -3.17 -7.28 8.14
CA SER A 81 -2.65 -7.29 9.52
C SER A 81 -2.80 -5.91 10.17
N HIS A 82 -2.82 -4.86 9.37
CA HIS A 82 -2.98 -3.48 9.82
C HIS A 82 -3.53 -2.61 8.69
N TYR A 83 -4.33 -1.61 9.07
CA TYR A 83 -4.80 -0.56 8.19
C TYR A 83 -4.85 0.77 8.95
N SER A 84 -4.25 1.81 8.39
CA SER A 84 -4.31 3.16 8.93
C SER A 84 -4.55 4.16 7.81
N THR A 85 -5.48 5.08 8.04
CA THR A 85 -5.58 6.30 7.25
C THR A 85 -4.42 7.24 7.62
N ARG A 86 -4.02 8.08 6.67
CA ARG A 86 -2.95 9.06 6.83
C ARG A 86 -3.46 10.45 6.50
N ASP A 87 -2.74 11.44 7.00
CA ASP A 87 -2.87 12.80 6.49
C ASP A 87 -2.22 12.88 5.10
N LYS A 88 -2.84 13.62 4.18
CA LYS A 88 -2.39 13.75 2.78
C LYS A 88 -0.92 14.18 2.63
N ASP A 89 -0.40 14.90 3.62
CA ASP A 89 0.95 15.47 3.61
C ASP A 89 1.97 14.62 4.40
N SER A 90 1.61 13.38 4.75
CA SER A 90 2.48 12.46 5.49
C SER A 90 3.08 11.39 4.59
N THR A 91 4.39 11.17 4.73
CA THR A 91 5.10 10.09 4.07
C THR A 91 5.40 8.99 5.09
N ILE A 92 5.14 7.74 4.71
CA ILE A 92 5.57 6.58 5.51
C ILE A 92 6.60 5.81 4.70
N SER A 93 7.69 5.45 5.36
CA SER A 93 8.66 4.50 4.83
C SER A 93 8.80 3.33 5.79
N VAL A 94 8.94 2.14 5.21
CA VAL A 94 9.15 0.91 5.98
C VAL A 94 10.64 0.80 6.30
N HIS A 95 11.00 0.34 7.50
CA HIS A 95 12.41 0.10 7.79
C HIS A 95 12.89 -1.14 7.02
N PRO A 96 13.98 -1.08 6.23
CA PRO A 96 14.40 -2.14 5.29
C PRO A 96 14.85 -3.48 5.91
N LYS A 97 14.74 -3.63 7.24
CA LYS A 97 15.24 -4.80 8.00
C LYS A 97 14.34 -5.19 9.15
N TYR A 98 13.67 -4.23 9.79
CA TYR A 98 12.88 -4.48 10.98
C TYR A 98 11.40 -4.23 10.68
N ILE A 99 10.67 -5.33 10.48
CA ILE A 99 9.23 -5.34 10.15
C ILE A 99 8.35 -4.58 11.15
N ASN A 100 8.82 -4.40 12.39
CA ASN A 100 8.09 -3.75 13.47
C ASN A 100 8.29 -2.22 13.51
N TYR A 101 9.08 -1.66 12.59
CA TYR A 101 9.40 -0.24 12.58
C TYR A 101 8.94 0.41 11.26
N ILE A 102 8.11 1.44 11.42
CA ILE A 102 7.69 2.33 10.35
C ILE A 102 8.12 3.75 10.71
N SER A 103 8.64 4.50 9.74
CA SER A 103 8.94 5.91 9.90
C SER A 103 7.80 6.71 9.29
N LYS A 104 7.20 7.63 10.06
CA LYS A 104 6.25 8.62 9.57
C LYS A 104 6.93 9.98 9.58
N ARG A 105 6.90 10.67 8.46
CA ARG A 105 7.33 12.07 8.35
C ARG A 105 6.14 12.92 7.94
N ASP A 106 5.80 13.86 8.81
CA ASP A 106 4.74 14.84 8.60
C ASP A 106 5.35 16.16 8.11
N ILE A 107 4.78 16.73 7.04
CA ILE A 107 5.13 18.09 6.61
C ILE A 107 4.20 19.06 7.33
N ILE A 108 4.71 19.76 8.33
CA ILE A 108 3.96 20.80 9.04
C ILE A 108 4.02 22.07 8.18
N LYS A 109 2.88 22.48 7.61
CA LYS A 109 2.76 23.81 7.00
C LYS A 109 2.72 24.83 8.13
N SER A 110 3.78 25.63 8.28
CA SER A 110 3.74 26.79 9.17
C SER A 110 2.71 27.77 8.63
N GLU A 111 1.66 28.05 9.40
CA GLU A 111 0.81 29.20 9.10
C GLU A 111 1.68 30.45 9.14
N SER A 112 1.77 31.16 8.00
CA SER A 112 2.32 32.50 7.98
C SER A 112 1.39 33.36 8.82
N VAL A 113 1.86 33.79 10.00
CA VAL A 113 1.23 34.87 10.75
C VAL A 113 1.29 36.09 9.83
N SER A 114 0.18 36.39 9.16
CA SER A 114 0.02 37.65 8.47
C SER A 114 -0.07 38.72 9.54
N ASP A 115 0.98 39.54 9.62
CA ASP A 115 1.09 40.68 10.53
C ASP A 115 -0.21 41.49 10.52
N ILE A 116 -0.82 41.62 11.68
CA ILE A 116 -1.89 42.58 11.94
C ILE A 116 -1.23 43.96 11.87
N LEU A 117 -1.53 44.72 10.82
CA LEU A 117 -1.34 46.17 10.74
C LEU A 117 -2.69 46.88 10.85
#